data_AF-A0A962NLY5-F1
#
_entry.id   AF-A0A962NLY5-F1
#
_cell.length_a   1.000
_cell.length_b   1.000
_cell.length_c   1.000
_cell.angle_alpha   90.00
_cell.angle_beta   90.00
_cell.angle_gamma   90.00
#
_symmetry.space_group_name_H-M   'P 1'
#
loop_
_entity.id
_entity.type
_entity.pdbx_description
1 polymer ?
#
loop_
_entity_poly.entity_id
_entity_poly.type
_entity_poly.pdbx_seq_one_letter_code
_entity_poly.pdbx_strand_id
1 'polypeptide(L)'
;SATFDPAAGILAARRTTPAQGRFRFTGDFYRDIVLARTSLLADDAFGSLESTRRALQQFAAVQQAYDDIGADLLLADDLPGALQSARLLEAQALEASGDCQAAAPLFEAYTSWSESARSSISIEERIHFFRGTALPAYQGLIRCRASNALRLPGDETMNALLASIDQLKGRQFVELLNRKETDSPVNIQDVNSSISPGLGVLIFQDLGTSLLTILFSEQAPRLLLRNKPTDWDRRLFELRDQLASQAELDVQALQTISNELLGFAATQIATLDELYVLTDGALASVPPAVLSLPSGQMSGEILAITLLPSLSALRNQVHEANERQQRLLGLADPHYAGDDGKVTRVSERMISLRGASLLSYFEPLPETRHEVTKIAGYFGADTSLLLGRDAAESTLKALNLKAYSHIHFATHGLIGNELPGLAEPALVLSAETDEDGLLTASEVAQLDLDADLTILSACNTGNGDYFSGEGLLGMGRAFMVAGSRNVIVSLWPVDSLSTKYMMERLYEHMASGLSVSRSLFQAQRDLRQAVNIDATETTVRGIQVDQVAMPRQPESKVTGPFADPFYWSPFVLISVRQSDLR
;
A
#
# COMPACT_ATOMS: atom_id res chain seq x y z
N SER A 1 4.96 25.29 -42.55
CA SER A 1 6.16 24.76 -41.88
C SER A 1 6.53 25.69 -40.74
N ALA A 2 6.87 25.13 -39.59
CA ALA A 2 7.43 25.86 -38.47
C ALA A 2 8.90 25.46 -38.33
N THR A 3 9.77 26.43 -38.09
CA THR A 3 11.18 26.20 -37.74
C THR A 3 11.43 26.88 -36.41
N PHE A 4 11.93 26.12 -35.45
CA PHE A 4 12.31 26.60 -34.13
C PHE A 4 13.74 27.16 -34.17
N ASP A 5 13.92 28.41 -33.75
CA ASP A 5 15.24 29.02 -33.55
C ASP A 5 15.57 29.05 -32.06
N PRO A 6 16.51 28.22 -31.59
CA PRO A 6 16.84 28.10 -30.16
C PRO A 6 17.50 29.34 -29.56
N ALA A 7 18.00 30.29 -30.37
CA ALA A 7 18.60 31.52 -29.85
C ALA A 7 17.58 32.65 -29.61
N ALA A 8 16.43 32.60 -30.30
CA ALA A 8 15.44 33.68 -30.29
C ALA A 8 14.14 33.34 -29.52
N GLY A 9 13.88 32.06 -29.23
CA GLY A 9 12.73 31.65 -28.43
C GLY A 9 11.36 31.95 -29.04
N ILE A 10 11.27 32.15 -30.36
CA ILE A 10 10.02 32.44 -31.08
C ILE A 10 9.77 31.41 -32.18
N LEU A 11 8.55 30.88 -32.23
CA LEU A 11 8.02 30.05 -33.31
C LEU A 11 7.49 30.94 -34.44
N ALA A 12 8.18 30.99 -35.57
CA ALA A 12 7.69 31.71 -36.75
C ALA A 12 6.90 30.76 -37.67
N ALA A 13 5.59 30.99 -37.80
CA ALA A 13 4.75 30.30 -38.78
C ALA A 13 4.57 31.14 -40.05
N ARG A 14 4.97 30.64 -41.22
CA ARG A 14 4.61 31.22 -42.51
C ARG A 14 3.30 30.63 -43.02
N ARG A 15 2.31 31.48 -43.34
CA ARG A 15 1.09 31.12 -44.06
C ARG A 15 1.43 30.66 -45.48
N THR A 16 1.11 29.41 -45.80
CA THR A 16 0.92 28.96 -47.19
C THR A 16 -0.58 28.76 -47.43
N THR A 17 -1.07 29.22 -48.57
CA THR A 17 -2.48 29.30 -48.97
C THR A 17 -3.26 27.96 -48.88
N PRO A 18 -4.60 28.00 -48.72
CA PRO A 18 -5.39 26.82 -48.40
C PRO A 18 -5.68 25.99 -49.66
N ALA A 19 -5.21 24.74 -49.70
CA ALA A 19 -5.76 23.71 -50.56
C ALA A 19 -6.56 22.75 -49.68
N GLN A 20 -7.81 22.49 -50.07
CA GLN A 20 -8.75 21.61 -49.40
C GLN A 20 -8.11 20.24 -49.11
N GLY A 21 -7.83 19.96 -47.84
CA GLY A 21 -7.31 18.68 -47.39
C GLY A 21 -7.38 18.61 -45.86
N ARG A 22 -7.89 17.48 -45.35
CA ARG A 22 -7.89 17.15 -43.92
C ARG A 22 -6.50 17.35 -43.33
N PHE A 23 -6.36 18.20 -42.30
CA PHE A 23 -5.15 18.24 -41.50
C PHE A 23 -5.04 16.95 -40.69
N ARG A 24 -4.03 16.13 -40.98
CA ARG A 24 -3.50 15.15 -40.02
C ARG A 24 -2.46 15.90 -39.19
N PHE A 25 -2.74 16.14 -37.91
CA PHE A 25 -1.66 16.46 -36.99
C PHE A 25 -0.82 15.19 -36.83
N THR A 26 0.40 15.20 -37.37
CA THR A 26 1.37 14.11 -37.19
C THR A 26 1.91 14.17 -35.76
N GLY A 27 2.36 13.03 -35.22
CA GLY A 27 2.92 12.91 -33.87
C GLY A 27 4.07 13.86 -33.52
N ASP A 28 4.54 14.67 -34.47
CA ASP A 28 5.55 15.70 -34.29
C ASP A 28 5.06 16.88 -33.41
N PHE A 29 3.77 17.24 -33.41
CA PHE A 29 3.26 18.30 -32.53
C PHE A 29 3.20 17.85 -31.06
N TYR A 30 2.77 16.61 -30.83
CA TYR A 30 2.81 15.97 -29.51
C TYR A 30 4.27 15.77 -29.05
N ARG A 31 5.16 15.42 -29.98
CA ARG A 31 6.61 15.36 -29.74
C ARG A 31 7.16 16.73 -29.36
N ASP A 32 6.73 17.82 -29.98
CA ASP A 32 7.24 19.16 -29.69
C ASP A 32 6.68 19.73 -28.37
N ILE A 33 5.46 19.37 -27.96
CA ILE A 33 4.94 19.63 -26.60
C ILE A 33 5.69 18.80 -25.56
N VAL A 34 5.93 17.52 -25.82
CA VAL A 34 6.71 16.64 -24.95
C VAL A 34 8.18 17.06 -24.91
N LEU A 35 8.74 17.57 -26.01
CA LEU A 35 10.09 18.12 -26.08
C LEU A 35 10.19 19.47 -25.39
N ALA A 36 9.18 20.33 -25.50
CA ALA A 36 9.10 21.55 -24.70
C ALA A 36 8.99 21.21 -23.21
N ARG A 37 8.22 20.16 -22.87
CA ARG A 37 8.12 19.60 -21.52
C ARG A 37 9.45 19.03 -21.03
N THR A 38 10.19 18.26 -21.84
CA THR A 38 11.52 17.77 -21.45
C THR A 38 12.58 18.87 -21.43
N SER A 39 12.45 19.93 -22.24
CA SER A 39 13.32 21.11 -22.16
C SER A 39 13.06 21.93 -20.89
N LEU A 40 11.79 22.03 -20.47
CA LEU A 40 11.37 22.67 -19.22
C LEU A 40 11.76 21.83 -17.98
N LEU A 41 11.77 20.50 -18.11
CA LEU A 41 12.15 19.57 -17.04
C LEU A 41 13.66 19.27 -16.98
N ALA A 42 14.43 19.55 -18.05
CA ALA A 42 15.87 19.30 -18.12
C ALA A 42 16.72 20.45 -17.55
N ASP A 43 16.12 21.62 -17.31
CA ASP A 43 16.74 22.64 -16.49
C ASP A 43 16.33 22.36 -15.03
N ASP A 44 17.30 22.08 -14.16
CA ASP A 44 17.17 22.05 -12.69
C ASP A 44 16.75 23.44 -12.09
N ALA A 45 16.15 24.32 -12.91
CA ALA A 45 15.92 25.74 -12.69
C ALA A 45 14.43 26.12 -12.59
N PHE A 46 13.59 25.25 -12.05
CA PHE A 46 12.32 25.69 -11.43
C PHE A 46 12.53 26.46 -10.11
N GLY A 47 13.77 26.81 -9.76
CA GLY A 47 14.13 27.57 -8.58
C GLY A 47 13.82 29.08 -8.62
N SER A 48 13.35 29.65 -9.73
CA SER A 48 13.05 31.08 -9.80
C SER A 48 11.64 31.41 -10.31
N LEU A 49 10.95 32.28 -9.58
CA LEU A 49 9.63 32.84 -9.94
C LEU A 49 9.62 33.47 -11.35
N GLU A 50 10.79 33.89 -11.84
CA GLU A 50 10.98 34.54 -13.13
C GLU A 50 11.04 33.54 -14.29
N SER A 51 11.69 32.38 -14.12
CA SER A 51 11.66 31.29 -15.11
C SER A 51 10.26 30.70 -15.25
N THR A 52 9.54 30.55 -14.13
CA THR A 52 8.12 30.13 -14.14
C THR A 52 7.21 31.18 -14.78
N ARG A 53 7.40 32.49 -14.49
CA ARG A 53 6.66 33.56 -15.18
C ARG A 53 6.95 33.61 -16.68
N ARG A 54 8.20 33.34 -17.09
CA ARG A 54 8.60 33.34 -18.50
C ARG A 54 7.98 32.15 -19.24
N ALA A 55 7.94 30.98 -18.61
CA ALA A 55 7.21 29.82 -19.11
C ALA A 55 5.70 30.10 -19.21
N LEU A 56 5.09 30.71 -18.19
CA LEU A 56 3.67 31.11 -18.20
C LEU A 56 3.37 32.19 -19.24
N GLN A 57 4.26 33.16 -19.49
CA GLN A 57 4.10 34.17 -20.54
C GLN A 57 4.21 33.58 -21.94
N GLN A 58 5.15 32.65 -22.15
CA GLN A 58 5.25 31.89 -23.40
C GLN A 58 4.02 31.00 -23.60
N PHE A 59 3.47 30.42 -22.53
CA PHE A 59 2.25 29.62 -22.59
C PHE A 59 0.99 30.46 -22.79
N ALA A 60 0.88 31.64 -22.17
CA ALA A 60 -0.20 32.58 -22.38
C ALA A 60 -0.18 33.12 -23.83
N ALA A 61 1.00 33.28 -24.42
CA ALA A 61 1.12 33.59 -25.84
C ALA A 61 0.68 32.42 -26.75
N VAL A 62 0.92 31.16 -26.33
CA VAL A 62 0.39 29.96 -27.01
C VAL A 62 -1.13 29.85 -26.85
N GLN A 63 -1.66 30.09 -25.65
CA GLN A 63 -3.09 30.10 -25.35
C GLN A 63 -3.80 31.23 -26.09
N GLN A 64 -3.22 32.42 -26.15
CA GLN A 64 -3.78 33.54 -26.88
C GLN A 64 -3.68 33.34 -28.39
N ALA A 65 -2.58 32.77 -28.90
CA ALA A 65 -2.51 32.32 -30.28
C ALA A 65 -3.54 31.22 -30.59
N TYR A 66 -3.88 30.38 -29.60
CA TYR A 66 -4.88 29.34 -29.72
C TYR A 66 -6.32 29.88 -29.66
N ASP A 67 -6.59 30.86 -28.81
CA ASP A 67 -7.87 31.58 -28.76
C ASP A 67 -8.06 32.42 -30.04
N ASP A 68 -6.99 33.00 -30.58
CA ASP A 68 -6.96 33.71 -31.86
C ASP A 68 -7.14 32.77 -33.08
N ILE A 69 -6.69 31.51 -32.98
CA ILE A 69 -6.91 30.45 -33.98
C ILE A 69 -8.28 29.75 -33.76
N GLY A 70 -8.83 29.82 -32.55
CA GLY A 70 -10.04 29.15 -32.08
C GLY A 70 -11.34 29.63 -32.71
N ALA A 71 -11.29 30.63 -33.59
CA ALA A 71 -12.46 31.01 -34.39
C ALA A 71 -12.73 30.05 -35.57
N ASP A 72 -11.74 29.24 -36.01
CA ASP A 72 -11.89 28.38 -37.21
C ASP A 72 -11.56 26.88 -37.01
N LEU A 73 -11.14 26.44 -35.82
CA LEU A 73 -10.75 25.04 -35.55
C LEU A 73 -11.81 24.25 -34.78
N LEU A 74 -12.91 23.93 -35.45
CA LEU A 74 -13.98 23.04 -34.95
C LEU A 74 -13.70 21.54 -35.15
N LEU A 75 -12.43 21.10 -35.25
CA LEU A 75 -12.08 19.70 -35.54
C LEU A 75 -10.74 19.29 -34.91
N ALA A 76 -10.69 19.04 -33.59
CA ALA A 76 -9.63 18.24 -32.97
C ALA A 76 -10.16 17.56 -31.70
N ASP A 77 -10.15 16.22 -31.68
CA ASP A 77 -10.66 15.38 -30.58
C ASP A 77 -9.83 15.47 -29.27
N ASP A 78 -8.73 16.24 -29.25
CA ASP A 78 -7.75 16.31 -28.14
C ASP A 78 -7.61 17.71 -27.49
N LEU A 79 -8.46 18.67 -27.92
CA LEU A 79 -8.56 20.05 -27.41
C LEU A 79 -8.64 20.15 -25.86
N PRO A 80 -9.42 19.29 -25.17
CA PRO A 80 -9.59 19.38 -23.73
C PRO A 80 -8.32 19.06 -22.93
N GLY A 81 -7.46 18.15 -23.41
CA GLY A 81 -6.27 17.70 -22.66
C GLY A 81 -5.16 18.75 -22.56
N ALA A 82 -4.99 19.56 -23.62
CA ALA A 82 -3.98 20.63 -23.65
C ALA A 82 -4.31 21.76 -22.68
N LEU A 83 -5.57 22.20 -22.64
CA LEU A 83 -6.03 23.24 -21.71
C LEU A 83 -5.85 22.81 -20.25
N GLN A 84 -6.12 21.54 -19.94
CA GLN A 84 -5.98 21.01 -18.58
C GLN A 84 -4.50 20.92 -18.19
N SER A 85 -3.63 20.51 -19.11
CA SER A 85 -2.19 20.52 -18.88
C SER A 85 -1.65 21.93 -18.60
N ALA A 86 -2.16 22.96 -19.28
CA ALA A 86 -1.82 24.36 -19.00
C ALA A 86 -2.25 24.80 -17.59
N ARG A 87 -3.49 24.47 -17.19
CA ARG A 87 -4.00 24.73 -15.83
C ARG A 87 -3.16 24.07 -14.75
N LEU A 88 -2.68 22.84 -14.99
CA LEU A 88 -1.80 22.14 -14.05
C LEU A 88 -0.48 22.89 -13.85
N LEU A 89 0.15 23.36 -14.93
CA LEU A 89 1.39 24.15 -14.84
C LEU A 89 1.18 25.47 -14.11
N GLU A 90 0.07 26.16 -14.37
CA GLU A 90 -0.30 27.38 -13.64
C GLU A 90 -0.52 27.11 -12.15
N ALA A 91 -1.22 26.03 -11.80
CA ALA A 91 -1.43 25.62 -10.42
C ALA A 91 -0.10 25.36 -9.70
N GLN A 92 0.82 24.64 -10.34
CA GLN A 92 2.15 24.35 -9.81
C GLN A 92 2.98 25.63 -9.61
N ALA A 93 2.88 26.58 -10.53
CA ALA A 93 3.55 27.88 -10.42
C ALA A 93 3.04 28.71 -9.23
N LEU A 94 1.72 28.78 -9.06
CA LEU A 94 1.08 29.48 -7.96
C LEU A 94 1.43 28.82 -6.62
N GLU A 95 1.39 27.50 -6.56
CA GLU A 95 1.81 26.73 -5.40
C GLU A 95 3.27 27.00 -5.02
N ALA A 96 4.19 26.96 -5.99
CA ALA A 96 5.61 27.25 -5.76
C ALA A 96 5.85 28.67 -5.24
N SER A 97 4.97 29.62 -5.57
CA SER A 97 4.98 30.98 -5.03
C SER A 97 4.33 31.12 -3.64
N GLY A 98 3.73 30.05 -3.10
CA GLY A 98 3.03 30.03 -1.82
C GLY A 98 1.57 30.47 -1.87
N ASP A 99 1.02 30.73 -3.07
CA ASP A 99 -0.36 31.13 -3.31
C ASP A 99 -1.29 29.92 -3.46
N CYS A 100 -1.46 29.19 -2.35
CA CYS A 100 -2.34 28.03 -2.28
C CYS A 100 -3.83 28.37 -2.46
N GLN A 101 -4.21 29.64 -2.27
CA GLN A 101 -5.59 30.09 -2.45
C GLN A 101 -5.95 30.16 -3.94
N ALA A 102 -5.04 30.65 -4.78
CA ALA A 102 -5.21 30.65 -6.23
C ALA A 102 -4.90 29.28 -6.87
N ALA A 103 -3.95 28.51 -6.33
CA ALA A 103 -3.55 27.21 -6.90
C ALA A 103 -4.61 26.10 -6.71
N ALA A 104 -5.25 26.02 -5.53
CA ALA A 104 -6.14 24.90 -5.20
C ALA A 104 -7.32 24.73 -6.19
N PRO A 105 -8.06 25.79 -6.60
CA PRO A 105 -9.14 25.66 -7.59
C PRO A 105 -8.66 25.12 -8.95
N LEU A 106 -7.43 25.43 -9.37
CA LEU A 106 -6.87 24.94 -10.63
C LEU A 106 -6.51 23.46 -10.55
N PHE A 107 -5.89 23.03 -9.44
CA PHE A 107 -5.67 21.60 -9.19
C PHE A 107 -6.99 20.83 -9.08
N GLU A 108 -8.01 21.40 -8.45
CA GLU A 108 -9.34 20.79 -8.33
C GLU A 108 -10.01 20.63 -9.70
N ALA A 109 -9.94 21.65 -10.56
CA ALA A 109 -10.44 21.57 -11.94
C ALA A 109 -9.72 20.48 -12.74
N TYR A 110 -8.39 20.37 -12.58
CA TYR A 110 -7.60 19.35 -13.26
C TYR A 110 -7.93 17.94 -12.78
N THR A 111 -7.97 17.73 -11.46
CA THR A 111 -8.26 16.42 -10.86
C THR A 111 -9.68 15.96 -11.20
N SER A 112 -10.67 16.85 -11.19
CA SER A 112 -12.03 16.55 -11.65
C SER A 112 -12.08 16.13 -13.13
N TRP A 113 -11.37 16.84 -14.01
CA TRP A 113 -11.25 16.43 -15.41
C TRP A 113 -10.53 15.08 -15.58
N SER A 114 -9.45 14.88 -14.83
CA SER A 114 -8.66 13.65 -14.85
C SER A 114 -9.51 12.43 -14.50
N GLU A 115 -10.38 12.54 -13.48
CA GLU A 115 -11.33 11.48 -13.14
C GLU A 115 -12.35 11.22 -14.24
N SER A 116 -12.90 12.27 -14.85
CA SER A 116 -13.83 12.11 -15.97
C SER A 116 -13.16 11.40 -17.15
N ALA A 117 -11.92 11.76 -17.49
CA ALA A 117 -11.16 11.12 -18.55
C ALA A 117 -10.83 9.66 -18.21
N ARG A 118 -10.48 9.37 -16.95
CA ARG A 118 -10.12 8.03 -16.47
C ARG A 118 -11.22 6.99 -16.69
N SER A 119 -12.49 7.39 -16.65
CA SER A 119 -13.62 6.49 -16.91
C SER A 119 -13.62 5.88 -18.32
N SER A 120 -12.94 6.52 -19.28
CA SER A 120 -12.92 6.14 -20.70
C SER A 120 -11.70 5.31 -21.13
N ILE A 121 -10.78 5.00 -20.21
CA ILE A 121 -9.54 4.24 -20.47
C ILE A 121 -9.53 2.89 -19.75
N SER A 122 -8.83 1.91 -20.34
CA SER A 122 -8.68 0.55 -19.79
C SER A 122 -7.92 0.54 -18.46
N ILE A 123 -8.12 -0.48 -17.62
CA ILE A 123 -7.47 -0.57 -16.30
C ILE A 123 -5.94 -0.51 -16.41
N GLU A 124 -5.37 -1.18 -17.40
CA GLU A 124 -3.92 -1.21 -17.66
C GLU A 124 -3.38 0.19 -18.03
N GLU A 125 -4.10 0.95 -18.84
CA GLU A 125 -3.72 2.31 -19.24
C GLU A 125 -3.92 3.35 -18.12
N ARG A 126 -4.85 3.11 -17.18
CA ARG A 126 -5.11 4.00 -16.04
C ARG A 126 -3.89 4.19 -15.16
N ILE A 127 -3.07 3.14 -14.97
CA ILE A 127 -1.87 3.21 -14.15
C ILE A 127 -0.87 4.20 -14.75
N HIS A 128 -0.61 4.10 -16.06
CA HIS A 128 0.31 5.02 -16.76
C HIS A 128 -0.24 6.45 -16.83
N PHE A 129 -1.54 6.61 -17.11
CA PHE A 129 -2.20 7.92 -17.09
C PHE A 129 -2.07 8.60 -15.71
N PHE A 130 -2.35 7.86 -14.64
CA PHE A 130 -2.30 8.38 -13.28
C PHE A 130 -0.88 8.79 -12.87
N ARG A 131 0.11 7.93 -13.15
CA ARG A 131 1.53 8.15 -12.82
C ARG A 131 2.14 9.34 -13.58
N GLY A 132 1.74 9.57 -14.83
CA GLY A 132 2.38 10.56 -15.69
C GLY A 132 1.88 12.00 -15.52
N THR A 133 0.59 12.19 -15.26
CA THR A 133 -0.04 13.52 -15.34
C THR A 133 -0.96 13.84 -14.16
N ALA A 134 -1.65 12.85 -13.58
CA ALA A 134 -2.63 13.08 -12.53
C ALA A 134 -2.04 13.21 -11.12
N LEU A 135 -1.09 12.35 -10.76
CA LEU A 135 -0.55 12.30 -9.39
C LEU A 135 0.04 13.64 -8.90
N PRO A 136 0.84 14.40 -9.69
CA PRO A 136 1.34 15.70 -9.23
C PRO A 136 0.23 16.71 -8.94
N ALA A 137 -0.89 16.63 -9.66
CA ALA A 137 -2.05 17.50 -9.44
C ALA A 137 -2.75 17.18 -8.11
N TYR A 138 -2.92 15.88 -7.81
CA TYR A 138 -3.46 15.42 -6.53
C TYR A 138 -2.59 15.84 -5.36
N GLN A 139 -1.28 15.61 -5.46
CA GLN A 139 -0.34 15.99 -4.41
C GLN A 139 -0.32 17.51 -4.20
N GLY A 140 -0.35 18.31 -5.27
CA GLY A 140 -0.44 19.77 -5.18
C GLY A 140 -1.72 20.28 -4.55
N LEU A 141 -2.87 19.66 -4.89
CA LEU A 141 -4.14 19.97 -4.24
C LEU A 141 -4.09 19.71 -2.72
N ILE A 142 -3.56 18.56 -2.31
CA ILE A 142 -3.45 18.18 -0.89
C ILE A 142 -2.50 19.13 -0.16
N ARG A 143 -1.33 19.47 -0.73
CA ARG A 143 -0.40 20.46 -0.14
C ARG A 143 -1.07 21.82 0.05
N CYS A 144 -1.79 22.32 -0.96
CA CYS A 144 -2.50 23.58 -0.87
C CYS A 144 -3.62 23.56 0.18
N ARG A 145 -4.43 22.50 0.23
CA ARG A 145 -5.49 22.34 1.24
C ARG A 145 -4.92 22.19 2.65
N ALA A 146 -3.80 21.50 2.83
CA ALA A 146 -3.10 21.40 4.11
C ALA A 146 -2.54 22.76 4.57
N SER A 147 -1.93 23.53 3.65
CA SER A 147 -1.48 24.90 3.92
C SER A 147 -2.64 25.82 4.36
N ASN A 148 -3.79 25.70 3.69
CA ASN A 148 -4.99 26.45 4.07
C ASN A 148 -5.55 26.01 5.43
N ALA A 149 -5.59 24.71 5.73
CA ALA A 149 -6.03 24.20 7.03
C ALA A 149 -5.11 24.63 8.20
N LEU A 150 -3.81 24.78 7.95
CA LEU A 150 -2.86 25.34 8.93
C LEU A 150 -3.07 26.85 9.15
N ARG A 151 -3.40 27.61 8.11
CA ARG A 151 -3.61 29.07 8.17
C ARG A 151 -4.98 29.45 8.74
N LEU A 152 -6.02 28.70 8.37
CA LEU A 152 -7.42 28.93 8.74
C LEU A 152 -8.02 27.59 9.24
N PRO A 153 -7.73 27.20 10.49
CA PRO A 153 -8.25 25.96 11.07
C PRO A 153 -9.77 26.00 11.15
N GLY A 154 -10.42 24.96 10.65
CA GLY A 154 -11.86 24.78 10.72
C GLY A 154 -12.33 23.51 10.02
N ASP A 155 -13.56 23.10 10.28
CA ASP A 155 -14.12 21.86 9.73
C ASP A 155 -14.16 21.90 8.20
N GLU A 156 -14.44 23.05 7.58
CA GLU A 156 -14.49 23.18 6.12
C GLU A 156 -13.14 22.90 5.46
N THR A 157 -12.06 23.52 5.94
CA THR A 157 -10.70 23.33 5.39
C THR A 157 -10.18 21.92 5.67
N MET A 158 -10.50 21.35 6.83
CA MET A 158 -10.15 19.96 7.16
C MET A 158 -10.94 18.96 6.32
N ASN A 159 -12.24 19.16 6.12
CA ASN A 159 -13.08 18.29 5.27
C ASN A 159 -12.57 18.28 3.83
N ALA A 160 -12.22 19.45 3.27
CA ALA A 160 -11.64 19.53 1.95
C ALA A 160 -10.30 18.77 1.86
N LEU A 161 -9.45 18.87 2.90
CA LEU A 161 -8.18 18.14 2.96
C LEU A 161 -8.40 16.63 3.01
N LEU A 162 -9.23 16.14 3.94
CA LEU A 162 -9.54 14.71 4.10
C LEU A 162 -10.16 14.12 2.83
N ALA A 163 -11.07 14.87 2.18
CA ALA A 163 -11.66 14.48 0.90
C ALA A 163 -10.61 14.29 -0.20
N SER A 164 -9.60 15.17 -0.29
CA SER A 164 -8.52 15.03 -1.27
C SER A 164 -7.59 13.86 -0.97
N ILE A 165 -7.28 13.62 0.31
CA ILE A 165 -6.47 12.47 0.74
C ILE A 165 -7.21 11.17 0.38
N ASP A 166 -8.49 11.07 0.71
CA ASP A 166 -9.29 9.88 0.39
C ASP A 166 -9.57 9.75 -1.11
N GLN A 167 -9.64 10.85 -1.86
CA GLN A 167 -9.71 10.77 -3.32
C GLN A 167 -8.44 10.17 -3.93
N LEU A 168 -7.26 10.53 -3.41
CA LEU A 168 -5.98 9.98 -3.86
C LEU A 168 -5.85 8.48 -3.48
N LYS A 169 -6.27 8.10 -2.26
CA LYS A 169 -6.05 6.75 -1.70
C LYS A 169 -7.26 5.82 -1.79
N GLY A 170 -8.43 6.31 -1.41
CA GLY A 170 -9.67 5.57 -1.24
C GLY A 170 -10.42 5.25 -2.53
N ARG A 171 -10.42 6.12 -3.54
CA ARG A 171 -11.13 5.83 -4.80
C ARG A 171 -10.55 4.63 -5.55
N GLN A 172 -9.22 4.51 -5.60
CA GLN A 172 -8.58 3.33 -6.19
C GLN A 172 -9.01 2.04 -5.48
N PHE A 173 -9.18 2.07 -4.15
CA PHE A 173 -9.57 0.90 -3.38
C PHE A 173 -11.08 0.59 -3.45
N VAL A 174 -11.95 1.58 -3.29
CA VAL A 174 -13.42 1.40 -3.32
C VAL A 174 -13.90 0.96 -4.71
N GLU A 175 -13.28 1.46 -5.78
CA GLU A 175 -13.55 0.99 -7.14
C GLU A 175 -13.13 -0.47 -7.35
N LEU A 176 -11.98 -0.87 -6.79
CA LEU A 176 -11.56 -2.27 -6.80
C LEU A 176 -12.56 -3.17 -6.06
N LEU A 177 -13.18 -2.69 -4.96
CA LEU A 177 -14.22 -3.44 -4.24
C LEU A 177 -15.53 -3.59 -5.04
N ASN A 178 -15.68 -2.95 -6.21
CA ASN A 178 -16.91 -2.87 -7.00
C ASN A 178 -18.15 -2.48 -6.18
N ARG A 179 -17.93 -1.74 -5.09
CA ARG A 179 -18.98 -1.28 -4.17
C ARG A 179 -19.58 0.01 -4.72
N LYS A 180 -20.91 0.16 -4.61
CA LYS A 180 -21.57 1.43 -4.92
C LYS A 180 -20.92 2.51 -4.07
N GLU A 181 -20.39 3.52 -4.75
CA GLU A 181 -19.83 4.72 -4.16
C GLU A 181 -20.83 5.24 -3.11
N THR A 182 -20.39 5.41 -1.86
CA THR A 182 -21.10 6.35 -1.00
C THR A 182 -20.76 7.73 -1.55
N ASP A 183 -21.71 8.37 -2.23
CA ASP A 183 -21.57 9.64 -2.99
C ASP A 183 -20.96 10.83 -2.20
N SER A 184 -20.66 10.68 -0.91
CA SER A 184 -20.13 11.74 -0.06
C SER A 184 -18.64 11.54 0.25
N PRO A 185 -17.77 12.54 0.05
CA PRO A 185 -16.37 12.49 0.46
C PRO A 185 -16.20 12.29 1.97
N VAL A 186 -15.10 11.63 2.39
CA VAL A 186 -14.78 11.48 3.82
C VAL A 186 -14.63 12.86 4.47
N ASN A 187 -15.26 13.03 5.62
CA ASN A 187 -15.23 14.27 6.38
C ASN A 187 -14.67 14.05 7.81
N ILE A 188 -14.47 15.14 8.53
CA ILE A 188 -13.93 15.14 9.89
C ILE A 188 -14.83 14.41 10.89
N GLN A 189 -16.16 14.38 10.66
CA GLN A 189 -17.10 13.67 11.53
C GLN A 189 -16.97 12.15 11.34
N ASP A 190 -16.70 11.68 10.11
CA ASP A 190 -16.38 10.27 9.86
C ASP A 190 -15.15 9.84 10.67
N VAL A 191 -14.11 10.70 10.75
CA VAL A 191 -12.90 10.42 11.54
C VAL A 191 -13.18 10.56 13.04
N ASN A 192 -13.82 11.63 13.50
CA ASN A 192 -14.05 11.89 14.92
C ASN A 192 -15.02 10.88 15.55
N SER A 193 -16.07 10.46 14.83
CA SER A 193 -16.99 9.40 15.30
C SER A 193 -16.30 8.05 15.44
N SER A 194 -15.14 7.89 14.80
CA SER A 194 -14.32 6.70 14.87
C SER A 194 -13.45 6.66 16.14
N ILE A 195 -13.21 7.80 16.79
CA ILE A 195 -12.30 7.90 17.93
C ILE A 195 -13.02 7.51 19.22
N SER A 196 -12.69 6.35 19.75
CA SER A 196 -13.03 5.93 21.12
C SER A 196 -11.91 6.33 22.11
N PRO A 197 -12.16 6.30 23.42
CA PRO A 197 -11.13 6.58 24.41
C PRO A 197 -9.87 5.74 24.19
N GLY A 198 -8.71 6.38 24.15
CA GLY A 198 -7.42 5.71 23.89
C GLY A 198 -7.13 5.32 22.43
N LEU A 199 -8.01 5.63 21.46
CA LEU A 199 -7.76 5.40 20.04
C LEU A 199 -7.30 6.68 19.33
N GLY A 200 -6.29 6.57 18.46
CA GLY A 200 -5.89 7.65 17.55
C GLY A 200 -5.88 7.22 16.09
N VAL A 201 -5.99 8.21 15.20
CA VAL A 201 -5.84 8.02 13.74
C VAL A 201 -4.67 8.86 13.26
N LEU A 202 -3.61 8.21 12.79
CA LEU A 202 -2.41 8.81 12.23
C LEU A 202 -2.44 8.69 10.71
N ILE A 203 -2.42 9.82 10.02
CA ILE A 203 -2.40 9.90 8.56
C ILE A 203 -1.02 10.39 8.14
N PHE A 204 -0.31 9.61 7.33
CA PHE A 204 0.90 10.01 6.64
C PHE A 204 0.67 10.04 5.14
N GLN A 205 1.02 11.15 4.48
CA GLN A 205 0.92 11.30 3.04
C GLN A 205 2.24 11.78 2.45
N ASP A 206 2.68 11.10 1.40
CA ASP A 206 3.85 11.48 0.62
C ASP A 206 3.39 12.32 -0.57
N LEU A 207 3.65 13.62 -0.49
CA LEU A 207 3.23 14.59 -1.48
C LEU A 207 4.38 14.91 -2.43
N GLY A 208 5.31 13.98 -2.67
CA GLY A 208 6.42 14.11 -3.61
C GLY A 208 7.55 14.99 -3.07
N THR A 209 7.29 16.29 -2.88
CA THR A 209 8.28 17.26 -2.33
C THR A 209 8.02 17.61 -0.87
N SER A 210 6.90 17.16 -0.32
CA SER A 210 6.47 17.45 1.04
C SER A 210 5.93 16.21 1.72
N LEU A 211 6.03 16.17 3.04
CA LEU A 211 5.39 15.17 3.89
C LEU A 211 4.30 15.83 4.69
N LEU A 212 3.12 15.22 4.69
CA LEU A 212 1.99 15.63 5.51
C LEU A 212 1.73 14.56 6.56
N THR A 213 1.61 14.98 7.82
CA THR A 213 1.24 14.09 8.92
C THR A 213 0.11 14.71 9.73
N ILE A 214 -0.95 13.93 9.99
CA ILE A 214 -2.11 14.35 10.77
C ILE A 214 -2.34 13.33 11.87
N LEU A 215 -2.51 13.78 13.11
CA LEU A 215 -3.00 12.94 14.21
C LEU A 215 -4.37 13.43 14.65
N PHE A 216 -5.35 12.53 14.61
CA PHE A 216 -6.62 12.69 15.29
C PHE A 216 -6.63 11.85 16.57
N SER A 217 -7.21 12.39 17.64
CA SER A 217 -7.42 11.72 18.93
C SER A 217 -8.60 12.39 19.65
N GLU A 218 -8.85 12.05 20.92
CA GLU A 218 -9.79 12.81 21.77
C GLU A 218 -9.37 14.29 21.93
N GLN A 219 -8.08 14.58 21.76
CA GLN A 219 -7.56 15.93 21.73
C GLN A 219 -7.68 16.54 20.32
N ALA A 220 -7.63 17.86 20.24
CA ALA A 220 -7.68 18.59 18.98
C ALA A 220 -6.65 18.04 17.97
N PRO A 221 -7.04 17.91 16.68
CA PRO A 221 -6.19 17.30 15.67
C PRO A 221 -4.90 18.10 15.49
N ARG A 222 -3.79 17.38 15.30
CA ARG A 222 -2.48 17.97 15.05
C ARG A 222 -2.07 17.72 13.61
N LEU A 223 -1.61 18.77 12.95
CA LEU A 223 -1.23 18.77 11.55
C LEU A 223 0.21 19.26 11.40
N LEU A 224 1.02 18.53 10.64
CA LEU A 224 2.37 18.92 10.26
C LEU A 224 2.55 18.77 8.76
N LEU A 225 2.81 19.87 8.06
CA LEU A 225 3.26 19.90 6.66
C LEU A 225 4.72 20.35 6.64
N ARG A 226 5.60 19.57 6.03
CA ARG A 226 7.04 19.89 5.91
C ARG A 226 7.60 19.51 4.54
N ASN A 227 8.75 20.08 4.19
CA ASN A 227 9.50 19.61 3.03
C ASN A 227 10.01 18.18 3.28
N LYS A 228 9.94 17.35 2.24
CA LYS A 228 10.48 15.99 2.26
C LYS A 228 12.01 16.06 2.14
N PRO A 229 12.78 15.44 3.06
CA PRO A 229 14.22 15.30 2.88
C PRO A 229 14.54 14.61 1.55
N THR A 230 15.59 15.07 0.84
CA THR A 230 15.93 14.55 -0.49
C THR A 230 16.32 13.07 -0.48
N ASP A 231 16.79 12.56 0.65
CA ASP A 231 17.19 11.17 0.84
C ASP A 231 16.17 10.34 1.64
N TRP A 232 14.95 10.86 1.84
CA TRP A 232 13.90 10.23 2.66
C TRP A 232 13.56 8.80 2.22
N ASP A 233 13.30 8.59 0.93
CA ASP A 233 12.89 7.27 0.42
C ASP A 233 14.03 6.26 0.57
N ARG A 234 15.26 6.67 0.24
CA ARG A 234 16.47 5.86 0.43
C ARG A 234 16.63 5.43 1.89
N ARG A 235 16.49 6.36 2.84
CA ARG A 235 16.59 6.07 4.29
C ARG A 235 15.54 5.05 4.76
N LEU A 236 14.31 5.15 4.25
CA LEU A 236 13.24 4.19 4.59
C LEU A 236 13.50 2.80 4.01
N PHE A 237 13.98 2.72 2.76
CA PHE A 237 14.33 1.43 2.16
C PHE A 237 15.54 0.79 2.85
N GLU A 238 16.56 1.56 3.23
CA GLU A 238 17.68 1.08 4.03
C GLU A 238 17.22 0.56 5.41
N LEU A 239 16.33 1.29 6.09
CA LEU A 239 15.73 0.82 7.34
C LEU A 239 14.94 -0.47 7.14
N ARG A 240 14.13 -0.56 6.09
CA ARG A 240 13.38 -1.77 5.75
C ARG A 240 14.31 -2.96 5.51
N ASP A 241 15.39 -2.77 4.75
CA ASP A 241 16.36 -3.82 4.45
C ASP A 241 17.06 -4.32 5.73
N GLN A 242 17.44 -3.42 6.64
CA GLN A 242 17.97 -3.79 7.95
C GLN A 242 16.98 -4.63 8.77
N LEU A 243 15.71 -4.20 8.82
CA LEU A 243 14.64 -4.94 9.52
C LEU A 243 14.37 -6.31 8.91
N ALA A 244 14.56 -6.48 7.61
CA ALA A 244 14.25 -7.70 6.87
C ALA A 244 15.43 -8.69 6.76
N SER A 245 16.64 -8.32 7.19
CA SER A 245 17.86 -9.11 6.97
C SER A 245 18.57 -9.60 8.24
N GLN A 246 17.97 -9.41 9.42
CA GLN A 246 18.64 -9.60 10.73
C GLN A 246 19.98 -8.83 10.86
N ALA A 247 20.19 -7.83 10.01
CA ALA A 247 21.36 -6.97 10.11
C ALA A 247 21.28 -6.11 11.37
N GLU A 248 22.44 -5.58 11.80
CA GLU A 248 22.47 -4.63 12.91
C GLU A 248 21.65 -3.38 12.55
N LEU A 249 20.61 -3.12 13.34
CA LEU A 249 19.70 -1.99 13.14
C LEU A 249 20.40 -0.68 13.51
N ASP A 250 20.43 0.28 12.58
CA ASP A 250 20.89 1.64 12.88
C ASP A 250 19.85 2.39 13.72
N VAL A 251 20.01 2.29 15.04
CA VAL A 251 19.12 2.91 16.02
C VAL A 251 19.06 4.43 15.87
N GLN A 252 20.15 5.09 15.47
CA GLN A 252 20.18 6.54 15.31
C GLN A 252 19.42 6.97 14.05
N ALA A 253 19.56 6.25 12.94
CA ALA A 253 18.76 6.46 11.74
C ALA A 253 17.27 6.23 12.03
N LEU A 254 16.93 5.14 12.73
CA LEU A 254 15.56 4.85 13.15
C LEU A 254 14.98 5.98 14.02
N GLN A 255 15.72 6.45 15.02
CA GLN A 255 15.29 7.57 15.88
C GLN A 255 15.09 8.86 15.09
N THR A 256 15.95 9.14 14.10
CA THR A 256 15.82 10.32 13.25
C THR A 256 14.54 10.24 12.41
N ILE A 257 14.33 9.11 11.72
CA ILE A 257 13.08 8.85 10.95
C ILE A 257 11.86 8.96 11.87
N SER A 258 11.92 8.35 13.05
CA SER A 258 10.80 8.30 13.99
C SER A 258 10.47 9.67 14.57
N ASN A 259 11.48 10.48 14.91
CA ASN A 259 11.27 11.85 15.39
C ASN A 259 10.68 12.76 14.31
N GLU A 260 11.11 12.58 13.06
CA GLU A 260 10.49 13.27 11.94
C GLU A 260 9.01 12.88 11.80
N LEU A 261 8.62 11.61 11.97
CA LEU A 261 7.23 11.16 11.80
C LEU A 261 6.33 11.40 13.01
N LEU A 262 6.77 11.00 14.20
CA LEU A 262 5.96 10.94 15.40
C LEU A 262 6.26 12.08 16.37
N GLY A 263 7.45 12.71 16.26
CA GLY A 263 7.93 13.70 17.23
C GLY A 263 6.99 14.90 17.40
N PHE A 264 6.29 15.30 16.32
CA PHE A 264 5.33 16.39 16.39
C PHE A 264 4.20 16.10 17.38
N ALA A 265 3.76 14.85 17.53
CA ALA A 265 2.61 14.47 18.36
C ALA A 265 2.94 13.38 19.41
N ALA A 266 4.21 13.15 19.70
CA ALA A 266 4.68 12.05 20.54
C ALA A 266 3.99 11.97 21.92
N THR A 267 3.73 13.11 22.56
CA THR A 267 3.05 13.15 23.86
C THR A 267 1.59 12.70 23.79
N GLN A 268 0.89 12.97 22.69
CA GLN A 268 -0.47 12.48 22.46
C GLN A 268 -0.46 11.00 22.14
N ILE A 269 0.44 10.57 21.26
CA ILE A 269 0.58 9.16 20.86
C ILE A 269 0.89 8.28 22.08
N ALA A 270 1.72 8.74 23.00
CA ALA A 270 2.07 8.01 24.23
C ALA A 270 0.89 7.77 25.19
N THR A 271 -0.25 8.45 25.00
CA THR A 271 -1.45 8.27 25.83
C THR A 271 -2.49 7.32 25.22
N LEU A 272 -2.22 6.84 24.00
CA LEU A 272 -3.12 5.95 23.28
C LEU A 272 -2.86 4.48 23.66
N ASP A 273 -3.87 3.65 23.45
CA ASP A 273 -3.81 2.19 23.51
C ASP A 273 -3.85 1.56 22.11
N GLU A 274 -4.48 2.25 21.16
CA GLU A 274 -4.65 1.81 19.77
C GLU A 274 -4.36 2.95 18.79
N LEU A 275 -3.76 2.60 17.65
CA LEU A 275 -3.45 3.55 16.59
C LEU A 275 -3.81 3.01 15.22
N TYR A 276 -4.73 3.68 14.55
CA TYR A 276 -5.03 3.44 13.15
C TYR A 276 -4.11 4.28 12.29
N VAL A 277 -3.46 3.67 11.30
CA VAL A 277 -2.42 4.34 10.51
C VAL A 277 -2.75 4.23 9.02
N LEU A 278 -2.85 5.38 8.35
CA LEU A 278 -2.86 5.45 6.88
C LEU A 278 -1.45 5.82 6.40
N THR A 279 -0.76 4.88 5.75
CA THR A 279 0.60 5.07 5.23
C THR A 279 0.62 5.36 3.71
N ASP A 280 1.69 6.01 3.26
CA ASP A 280 1.91 6.35 1.86
C ASP A 280 3.41 6.38 1.51
N GLY A 281 3.72 6.37 0.21
CA GLY A 281 5.09 6.40 -0.31
C GLY A 281 5.95 5.25 0.20
N ALA A 282 7.25 5.53 0.39
CA ALA A 282 8.20 4.57 0.91
C ALA A 282 7.88 4.11 2.36
N LEU A 283 7.10 4.88 3.14
CA LEU A 283 6.77 4.51 4.52
C LEU A 283 5.89 3.27 4.60
N ALA A 284 5.12 2.97 3.54
CA ALA A 284 4.34 1.73 3.46
C ALA A 284 5.20 0.45 3.52
N SER A 285 6.53 0.56 3.31
CA SER A 285 7.49 -0.53 3.42
C SER A 285 7.99 -0.81 4.84
N VAL A 286 7.77 0.13 5.76
CA VAL A 286 8.25 0.05 7.14
C VAL A 286 7.05 -0.10 8.07
N PRO A 287 6.97 -1.16 8.89
CA PRO A 287 5.87 -1.32 9.81
C PRO A 287 5.86 -0.16 10.82
N PRO A 288 4.74 0.58 10.97
CA PRO A 288 4.68 1.69 11.91
C PRO A 288 5.03 1.29 13.34
N ALA A 289 4.86 0.02 13.68
CA ALA A 289 5.19 -0.63 14.94
C ALA A 289 6.67 -0.50 15.37
N VAL A 290 7.61 -0.31 14.43
CA VAL A 290 9.03 -0.13 14.77
C VAL A 290 9.40 1.33 15.04
N LEU A 291 8.54 2.28 14.66
CA LEU A 291 8.82 3.69 14.85
C LEU A 291 8.86 4.01 16.34
N SER A 292 9.96 4.62 16.76
CA SER A 292 10.24 4.89 18.16
C SER A 292 9.66 6.23 18.61
N LEU A 293 9.01 6.25 19.77
CA LEU A 293 8.72 7.49 20.46
C LEU A 293 10.02 8.11 21.00
N PRO A 294 10.03 9.42 21.35
CA PRO A 294 11.19 10.05 21.98
C PRO A 294 11.66 9.40 23.29
N SER A 295 10.82 8.58 23.93
CA SER A 295 11.20 7.75 25.08
C SER A 295 12.16 6.61 24.72
N GLY A 296 12.33 6.31 23.43
CA GLY A 296 13.10 5.18 22.91
C GLY A 296 12.30 3.88 22.77
N GLN A 297 11.06 3.84 23.27
CA GLN A 297 10.16 2.69 23.08
C GLN A 297 9.59 2.69 21.66
N MET A 298 9.51 1.51 21.05
CA MET A 298 8.86 1.35 19.76
C MET A 298 7.34 1.43 19.94
N SER A 299 6.64 2.01 18.97
CA SER A 299 5.19 2.18 19.03
C SER A 299 4.45 0.85 19.21
N GLY A 300 4.90 -0.23 18.57
CA GLY A 300 4.32 -1.58 18.70
C GLY A 300 4.58 -2.27 20.05
N GLU A 301 5.36 -1.67 20.94
CA GLU A 301 5.52 -2.14 22.32
C GLU A 301 4.40 -1.65 23.23
N ILE A 302 3.72 -0.57 22.84
CA ILE A 302 2.73 0.14 23.66
C ILE A 302 1.37 0.32 22.98
N LEU A 303 1.30 0.23 21.65
CA LEU A 303 0.09 0.45 20.85
C LEU A 303 -0.29 -0.78 20.05
N ALA A 304 -1.57 -1.12 20.03
CA ALA A 304 -2.12 -1.99 19.00
C ALA A 304 -2.31 -1.18 17.70
N ILE A 305 -1.64 -1.61 16.63
CA ILE A 305 -1.57 -0.83 15.38
C ILE A 305 -2.36 -1.52 14.28
N THR A 306 -3.21 -0.75 13.61
CA THR A 306 -4.03 -1.20 12.49
C THR A 306 -3.79 -0.30 11.29
N LEU A 307 -3.43 -0.87 10.14
CA LEU A 307 -3.30 -0.15 8.89
C LEU A 307 -4.66 0.04 8.24
N LEU A 308 -4.92 1.27 7.79
CA LEU A 308 -6.10 1.61 7.01
C LEU A 308 -5.77 1.58 5.52
N PRO A 309 -6.56 0.90 4.67
CA PRO A 309 -6.37 0.99 3.22
C PRO A 309 -6.77 2.36 2.67
N SER A 310 -7.69 3.06 3.34
CA SER A 310 -8.15 4.41 3.03
C SER A 310 -8.86 5.05 4.21
N LEU A 311 -9.19 6.34 4.15
CA LEU A 311 -10.00 6.98 5.22
C LEU A 311 -11.45 6.53 5.16
N SER A 312 -11.95 6.19 3.97
CA SER A 312 -13.28 5.60 3.79
C SER A 312 -13.46 4.30 4.60
N ALA A 313 -12.37 3.60 4.93
CA ALA A 313 -12.40 2.42 5.80
C ALA A 313 -12.83 2.72 7.26
N LEU A 314 -12.80 3.99 7.69
CA LEU A 314 -13.26 4.40 9.01
C LEU A 314 -14.79 4.51 9.11
N ARG A 315 -15.46 4.62 7.97
CA ARG A 315 -16.92 4.74 7.95
C ARG A 315 -17.53 3.47 8.48
N ASN A 316 -18.31 3.60 9.54
CA ASN A 316 -19.04 2.50 10.16
C ASN A 316 -19.90 1.79 9.11
N GLN A 317 -19.42 0.67 8.61
CA GLN A 317 -20.27 -0.28 7.92
C GLN A 317 -20.97 -1.09 9.00
N VAL A 318 -22.24 -0.79 9.24
CA VAL A 318 -23.12 -1.66 10.01
C VAL A 318 -23.33 -2.92 9.19
N HIS A 319 -22.50 -3.92 9.42
CA HIS A 319 -22.97 -5.29 9.28
C HIS A 319 -23.37 -5.75 10.66
N GLU A 320 -24.61 -6.21 10.76
CA GLU A 320 -25.04 -6.98 11.92
C GLU A 320 -24.03 -8.11 12.07
N ALA A 321 -23.34 -8.15 13.22
CA ALA A 321 -22.58 -9.31 13.64
C ALA A 321 -23.59 -10.43 13.84
N ASN A 322 -23.99 -11.07 12.74
CA ASN A 322 -24.75 -12.29 12.78
C ASN A 322 -24.01 -13.23 13.74
N GLU A 323 -24.75 -13.91 14.61
CA GLU A 323 -24.21 -14.97 15.47
C GLU A 323 -23.73 -16.12 14.57
N ARG A 324 -22.64 -15.88 13.84
CA ARG A 324 -22.17 -16.77 12.80
C ARG A 324 -21.23 -17.75 13.45
N GLN A 325 -21.47 -19.02 13.13
CA GLN A 325 -20.59 -20.10 13.54
C GLN A 325 -19.18 -19.80 13.04
N GLN A 326 -18.25 -19.70 13.99
CA GLN A 326 -16.85 -19.45 13.72
C GLN A 326 -16.26 -20.70 13.06
N ARG A 327 -15.90 -20.59 11.78
CA ARG A 327 -15.37 -21.69 10.98
C ARG A 327 -14.04 -21.30 10.36
N LEU A 328 -13.06 -22.20 10.48
CA LEU A 328 -11.70 -22.03 9.95
C LEU A 328 -11.52 -22.81 8.64
N LEU A 329 -10.89 -22.16 7.66
CA LEU A 329 -10.21 -22.80 6.53
C LEU A 329 -8.70 -22.60 6.70
N GLY A 330 -7.94 -23.68 6.89
CA GLY A 330 -6.48 -23.65 6.93
C GLY A 330 -5.87 -24.26 5.67
N LEU A 331 -4.97 -23.54 5.01
CA LEU A 331 -4.09 -24.06 3.96
C LEU A 331 -2.66 -24.11 4.47
N ALA A 332 -2.00 -25.26 4.31
CA ALA A 332 -0.60 -25.41 4.68
C ALA A 332 0.12 -26.51 3.90
N ASP A 333 1.45 -26.47 3.92
CA ASP A 333 2.34 -27.51 3.38
C ASP A 333 1.97 -27.93 1.95
N PRO A 334 1.79 -27.01 0.99
CA PRO A 334 1.50 -27.37 -0.40
C PRO A 334 2.60 -28.21 -1.04
N HIS A 335 2.20 -29.02 -2.01
CA HIS A 335 3.07 -29.95 -2.72
C HIS A 335 3.44 -29.42 -4.11
N TYR A 336 4.72 -29.09 -4.30
CA TYR A 336 5.19 -28.42 -5.52
C TYR A 336 5.72 -29.36 -6.62
N ALA A 337 5.94 -30.65 -6.32
CA ALA A 337 6.51 -31.63 -7.25
C ALA A 337 5.44 -32.45 -8.01
N GLY A 338 5.80 -33.02 -9.18
CA GLY A 338 4.98 -33.98 -9.92
C GLY A 338 5.07 -35.42 -9.38
N ASP A 339 4.12 -36.29 -9.77
CA ASP A 339 3.99 -37.68 -9.29
C ASP A 339 5.21 -38.58 -9.50
N ASP A 340 6.07 -38.25 -10.45
CA ASP A 340 7.29 -38.99 -10.78
C ASP A 340 8.56 -38.37 -10.17
N GLY A 341 8.39 -37.45 -9.21
CA GLY A 341 9.50 -36.68 -8.64
C GLY A 341 10.11 -35.68 -9.62
N LYS A 342 9.48 -35.46 -10.78
CA LYS A 342 9.87 -34.40 -11.70
C LYS A 342 9.24 -33.09 -11.29
N VAL A 343 10.02 -32.05 -11.52
CA VAL A 343 9.63 -30.66 -11.47
C VAL A 343 8.42 -30.46 -12.40
N THR A 344 7.35 -29.83 -11.93
CA THR A 344 6.14 -29.54 -12.73
C THR A 344 6.46 -28.58 -13.88
N ARG A 345 5.62 -28.50 -14.93
CA ARG A 345 5.86 -27.62 -16.09
C ARG A 345 6.13 -26.15 -15.71
N VAL A 346 5.47 -25.67 -14.66
CA VAL A 346 5.68 -24.33 -14.10
C VAL A 346 7.08 -24.22 -13.54
N SER A 347 7.47 -25.14 -12.66
CA SER A 347 8.81 -25.15 -12.06
C SER A 347 9.93 -25.47 -13.09
N GLU A 348 9.68 -26.25 -14.15
CA GLU A 348 10.67 -26.52 -15.22
C GLU A 348 10.92 -25.27 -16.07
N ARG A 349 9.86 -24.58 -16.49
CA ARG A 349 9.96 -23.36 -17.29
C ARG A 349 10.61 -22.23 -16.49
N MET A 350 10.37 -22.20 -15.17
CA MET A 350 10.85 -21.16 -14.27
C MET A 350 12.30 -21.40 -13.81
N ILE A 351 12.66 -22.64 -13.45
CA ILE A 351 14.04 -23.05 -13.14
C ILE A 351 14.94 -22.88 -14.36
N SER A 352 14.44 -23.21 -15.57
CA SER A 352 15.20 -23.06 -16.82
C SER A 352 15.52 -21.60 -17.17
N LEU A 353 14.78 -20.61 -16.64
CA LEU A 353 14.98 -19.21 -16.99
C LEU A 353 15.96 -18.49 -16.05
N ARG A 354 16.11 -18.89 -14.77
CA ARG A 354 16.91 -18.11 -13.78
C ARG A 354 17.68 -18.90 -12.70
N GLY A 355 17.73 -20.24 -12.73
CA GLY A 355 18.62 -21.03 -11.87
C GLY A 355 18.18 -21.19 -10.40
N ALA A 356 19.09 -21.70 -9.56
CA ALA A 356 18.82 -22.31 -8.24
C ALA A 356 18.14 -21.42 -7.18
N SER A 357 18.14 -20.09 -7.33
CA SER A 357 17.55 -19.16 -6.35
C SER A 357 16.01 -19.24 -6.27
N LEU A 358 15.35 -19.87 -7.23
CA LEU A 358 13.90 -20.09 -7.19
C LEU A 358 13.50 -21.35 -6.42
N LEU A 359 14.45 -22.24 -6.11
CA LEU A 359 14.16 -23.51 -5.45
C LEU A 359 13.56 -23.30 -4.06
N SER A 360 13.95 -22.23 -3.35
CA SER A 360 13.43 -21.92 -2.01
C SER A 360 11.92 -21.64 -1.97
N TYR A 361 11.31 -21.15 -3.06
CA TYR A 361 9.85 -20.93 -3.13
C TYR A 361 9.06 -22.21 -3.42
N PHE A 362 9.76 -23.28 -3.80
CA PHE A 362 9.19 -24.58 -4.13
C PHE A 362 9.72 -25.68 -3.19
N GLU A 363 10.33 -25.29 -2.06
CA GLU A 363 10.64 -26.19 -0.97
C GLU A 363 9.39 -26.42 -0.11
N PRO A 364 9.04 -27.69 0.20
CA PRO A 364 7.92 -28.00 1.08
C PRO A 364 8.07 -27.35 2.46
N LEU A 365 6.94 -26.99 3.07
CA LEU A 365 6.87 -26.35 4.39
C LEU A 365 6.13 -27.27 5.40
N PRO A 366 6.65 -28.48 5.70
CA PRO A 366 5.95 -29.46 6.53
C PRO A 366 5.65 -28.97 7.96
N GLU A 367 6.42 -28.00 8.46
CA GLU A 367 6.19 -27.36 9.75
C GLU A 367 4.90 -26.54 9.80
N THR A 368 4.48 -25.94 8.67
CA THR A 368 3.23 -25.16 8.59
C THR A 368 1.99 -26.03 8.78
N ARG A 369 2.07 -27.33 8.48
CA ARG A 369 1.01 -28.31 8.78
C ARG A 369 0.70 -28.32 10.28
N HIS A 370 1.73 -28.26 11.12
CA HIS A 370 1.55 -28.26 12.56
C HIS A 370 0.90 -26.96 13.02
N GLU A 371 1.33 -25.81 12.48
CA GLU A 371 0.73 -24.49 12.76
C GLU A 371 -0.79 -24.52 12.52
N VAL A 372 -1.25 -24.87 11.32
CA VAL A 372 -2.70 -24.86 11.03
C VAL A 372 -3.47 -25.93 11.81
N THR A 373 -2.84 -27.06 12.14
CA THR A 373 -3.47 -28.11 12.97
C THR A 373 -3.67 -27.65 14.40
N LYS A 374 -2.72 -26.90 14.97
CA LYS A 374 -2.85 -26.31 16.30
C LYS A 374 -3.93 -25.23 16.32
N ILE A 375 -3.94 -24.36 15.31
CA ILE A 375 -4.95 -23.31 15.16
C ILE A 375 -6.36 -23.92 15.04
N ALA A 376 -6.52 -24.99 14.27
CA ALA A 376 -7.79 -25.72 14.16
C ALA A 376 -8.35 -26.19 15.52
N GLY A 377 -7.48 -26.45 16.50
CA GLY A 377 -7.88 -26.80 17.86
C GLY A 377 -8.77 -25.75 18.55
N TYR A 378 -8.63 -24.46 18.21
CA TYR A 378 -9.46 -23.39 18.75
C TYR A 378 -10.87 -23.34 18.16
N PHE A 379 -11.10 -24.01 17.03
CA PHE A 379 -12.39 -24.02 16.30
C PHE A 379 -13.12 -25.37 16.41
N GLY A 380 -12.48 -26.41 16.97
CA GLY A 380 -13.09 -27.72 17.18
C GLY A 380 -13.47 -28.43 15.88
N ALA A 381 -14.74 -28.80 15.72
CA ALA A 381 -15.22 -29.50 14.52
C ALA A 381 -15.44 -28.57 13.32
N ASP A 382 -15.47 -27.26 13.54
CA ASP A 382 -15.78 -26.24 12.52
C ASP A 382 -14.52 -25.82 11.76
N THR A 383 -13.83 -26.82 11.20
CA THR A 383 -12.55 -26.62 10.50
C THR A 383 -12.49 -27.42 9.21
N SER A 384 -11.93 -26.81 8.18
CA SER A 384 -11.49 -27.50 6.97
C SER A 384 -10.00 -27.24 6.80
N LEU A 385 -9.20 -28.28 6.61
CA LEU A 385 -7.77 -28.17 6.35
C LEU A 385 -7.47 -28.70 4.96
N LEU A 386 -6.82 -27.89 4.13
CA LEU A 386 -6.24 -28.34 2.87
C LEU A 386 -4.73 -28.43 3.06
N LEU A 387 -4.18 -29.63 2.92
CA LEU A 387 -2.80 -29.94 3.27
C LEU A 387 -2.13 -30.72 2.14
N GLY A 388 -0.82 -30.55 1.94
CA GLY A 388 -0.15 -31.28 0.87
C GLY A 388 -0.77 -30.90 -0.47
N ARG A 389 -1.05 -31.92 -1.29
CA ARG A 389 -1.67 -31.77 -2.60
C ARG A 389 -3.05 -31.15 -2.59
N ASP A 390 -3.80 -31.26 -1.49
CA ASP A 390 -5.12 -30.64 -1.40
C ASP A 390 -5.03 -29.12 -1.20
N ALA A 391 -3.87 -28.61 -0.75
CA ALA A 391 -3.59 -27.18 -0.65
C ALA A 391 -3.31 -26.60 -2.06
N ALA A 392 -4.29 -26.74 -2.95
CA ALA A 392 -4.22 -26.38 -4.37
C ALA A 392 -5.32 -25.38 -4.73
N GLU A 393 -5.11 -24.66 -5.82
CA GLU A 393 -6.05 -23.66 -6.30
C GLU A 393 -7.41 -24.24 -6.67
N SER A 394 -7.46 -25.35 -7.39
CA SER A 394 -8.72 -25.95 -7.82
C SER A 394 -9.56 -26.39 -6.60
N THR A 395 -8.90 -26.92 -5.57
CA THR A 395 -9.54 -27.37 -4.34
C THR A 395 -10.06 -26.17 -3.53
N LEU A 396 -9.26 -25.10 -3.41
CA LEU A 396 -9.69 -23.86 -2.77
C LEU A 396 -10.90 -23.25 -3.51
N LYS A 397 -10.80 -23.07 -4.83
CA LYS A 397 -11.82 -22.46 -5.70
C LYS A 397 -13.11 -23.28 -5.75
N ALA A 398 -13.07 -24.59 -5.46
CA ALA A 398 -14.25 -25.46 -5.38
C ALA A 398 -15.05 -25.34 -4.08
N LEU A 399 -14.49 -24.74 -3.03
CA LEU A 399 -15.18 -24.56 -1.74
C LEU A 399 -16.18 -23.40 -1.78
N ASN A 400 -17.23 -23.48 -0.96
CA ASN A 400 -18.03 -22.31 -0.61
C ASN A 400 -17.28 -21.45 0.42
N LEU A 401 -16.40 -20.56 -0.07
CA LEU A 401 -15.50 -19.78 0.78
C LEU A 401 -16.24 -18.80 1.71
N LYS A 402 -17.43 -18.34 1.36
CA LYS A 402 -18.31 -17.57 2.26
C LYS A 402 -18.61 -18.29 3.56
N ALA A 403 -18.51 -19.62 3.63
CA ALA A 403 -18.82 -20.38 4.85
C ALA A 403 -17.77 -20.23 5.96
N TYR A 404 -16.61 -19.65 5.67
CA TYR A 404 -15.49 -19.53 6.60
C TYR A 404 -15.33 -18.09 7.08
N SER A 405 -15.47 -17.89 8.38
CA SER A 405 -15.17 -16.62 9.05
C SER A 405 -13.67 -16.37 9.17
N HIS A 406 -12.87 -17.44 9.16
CA HIS A 406 -11.41 -17.39 9.35
C HIS A 406 -10.73 -18.18 8.24
N ILE A 407 -9.78 -17.55 7.55
CA ILE A 407 -8.99 -18.18 6.49
C ILE A 407 -7.51 -17.98 6.81
N HIS A 408 -6.73 -19.06 6.85
CA HIS A 408 -5.31 -19.03 7.20
C HIS A 408 -4.48 -19.69 6.11
N PHE A 409 -3.65 -18.91 5.42
CA PHE A 409 -2.68 -19.40 4.44
C PHE A 409 -1.29 -19.44 5.10
N ALA A 410 -0.73 -20.64 5.26
CA ALA A 410 0.63 -20.87 5.71
C ALA A 410 1.45 -21.49 4.56
N THR A 411 1.94 -20.62 3.66
CA THR A 411 2.60 -21.01 2.41
C THR A 411 3.60 -19.94 1.96
N HIS A 412 4.31 -20.13 0.85
CA HIS A 412 5.16 -19.08 0.27
C HIS A 412 4.34 -17.96 -0.39
N GLY A 413 4.84 -16.73 -0.28
CA GLY A 413 4.32 -15.55 -0.96
C GLY A 413 5.31 -15.04 -2.00
N LEU A 414 4.79 -14.41 -3.04
CA LEU A 414 5.57 -13.78 -4.10
C LEU A 414 5.09 -12.35 -4.31
N ILE A 415 6.01 -11.44 -4.62
CA ILE A 415 5.68 -10.10 -5.13
C ILE A 415 5.79 -10.05 -6.66
N GLY A 416 5.12 -9.04 -7.24
CA GLY A 416 5.20 -8.79 -8.68
C GLY A 416 6.66 -8.67 -9.16
N ASN A 417 6.93 -9.29 -10.31
CA ASN A 417 8.22 -9.36 -10.98
C ASN A 417 9.32 -10.18 -10.27
N GLU A 418 9.03 -10.86 -9.15
CA GLU A 418 9.94 -11.89 -8.62
C GLU A 418 10.07 -13.08 -9.57
N LEU A 419 8.98 -13.41 -10.26
CA LEU A 419 8.95 -14.40 -11.32
C LEU A 419 8.76 -13.72 -12.68
N PRO A 420 9.55 -14.06 -13.72
CA PRO A 420 9.32 -13.56 -15.06
C PRO A 420 7.91 -13.88 -15.56
N GLY A 421 7.15 -12.85 -15.91
CA GLY A 421 5.76 -12.99 -16.37
C GLY A 421 4.70 -12.90 -15.27
N LEU A 422 5.10 -12.88 -13.99
CA LEU A 422 4.22 -12.56 -12.88
C LEU A 422 4.28 -11.07 -12.61
N ALA A 423 3.27 -10.31 -13.02
CA ALA A 423 3.24 -8.85 -12.86
C ALA A 423 2.69 -8.39 -11.50
N GLU A 424 2.09 -9.30 -10.73
CA GLU A 424 1.34 -9.02 -9.50
C GLU A 424 1.73 -9.99 -8.38
N PRO A 425 1.43 -9.72 -7.09
CA PRO A 425 1.74 -10.66 -6.03
C PRO A 425 0.89 -11.94 -6.12
N ALA A 426 1.43 -13.06 -5.62
CA ALA A 426 0.76 -14.37 -5.62
C ALA A 426 1.08 -15.19 -4.36
N LEU A 427 0.19 -16.12 -3.99
CA LEU A 427 0.47 -17.18 -3.02
C LEU A 427 0.83 -18.47 -3.77
N VAL A 428 1.90 -19.14 -3.36
CA VAL A 428 2.32 -20.39 -4.01
C VAL A 428 1.53 -21.54 -3.40
N LEU A 429 0.70 -22.22 -4.19
CA LEU A 429 -0.07 -23.39 -3.78
C LEU A 429 0.47 -24.66 -4.47
N SER A 430 -0.17 -25.80 -4.21
CA SER A 430 0.19 -27.05 -4.86
C SER A 430 0.00 -26.94 -6.36
N ALA A 431 1.00 -27.42 -7.11
CA ALA A 431 0.95 -27.42 -8.56
C ALA A 431 0.00 -28.51 -9.06
N GLU A 432 -0.84 -28.16 -10.04
CA GLU A 432 -1.83 -29.06 -10.64
C GLU A 432 -1.65 -29.12 -12.17
N THR A 433 -2.44 -29.95 -12.84
CA THR A 433 -2.39 -30.06 -14.32
C THR A 433 -3.08 -28.91 -15.04
N ASP A 434 -4.13 -28.36 -14.42
CA ASP A 434 -5.04 -27.39 -15.04
C ASP A 434 -4.90 -25.97 -14.45
N GLU A 435 -4.20 -25.82 -13.33
CA GLU A 435 -3.86 -24.55 -12.67
C GLU A 435 -2.33 -24.45 -12.53
N ASP A 436 -1.79 -23.24 -12.47
CA ASP A 436 -0.33 -23.03 -12.41
C ASP A 436 0.25 -23.05 -10.99
N GLY A 437 -0.61 -23.12 -9.96
CA GLY A 437 -0.22 -23.19 -8.55
C GLY A 437 0.15 -21.82 -7.98
N LEU A 438 -0.19 -20.73 -8.65
CA LEU A 438 0.06 -19.36 -8.22
C LEU A 438 -1.26 -18.61 -8.07
N LEU A 439 -1.82 -18.61 -6.86
CA LEU A 439 -3.04 -17.86 -6.59
C LEU A 439 -2.72 -16.34 -6.59
N THR A 440 -3.00 -15.66 -7.69
CA THR A 440 -2.61 -14.25 -7.88
C THR A 440 -3.57 -13.27 -7.20
N ALA A 441 -3.12 -12.03 -6.97
CA ALA A 441 -3.99 -10.99 -6.42
C ALA A 441 -5.26 -10.75 -7.27
N SER A 442 -5.15 -10.78 -8.60
CA SER A 442 -6.31 -10.65 -9.50
C SER A 442 -7.29 -11.83 -9.40
N GLU A 443 -6.80 -13.04 -9.13
CA GLU A 443 -7.66 -14.20 -8.88
C GLU A 443 -8.30 -14.14 -7.49
N VAL A 444 -7.52 -13.77 -6.46
CA VAL A 444 -8.03 -13.56 -5.10
C VAL A 444 -9.18 -12.55 -5.12
N ALA A 445 -9.03 -11.44 -5.83
CA ALA A 445 -10.06 -10.40 -5.93
C ALA A 445 -11.39 -10.91 -6.54
N GLN A 446 -11.39 -12.05 -7.23
CA GLN A 446 -12.58 -12.68 -7.79
C GLN A 446 -13.23 -13.72 -6.86
N LEU A 447 -12.57 -14.06 -5.74
CA LEU A 447 -13.14 -14.95 -4.74
C LEU A 447 -14.33 -14.29 -4.05
N ASP A 448 -15.25 -15.13 -3.58
CA ASP A 448 -16.46 -14.69 -2.85
C ASP A 448 -16.31 -15.07 -1.37
N LEU A 449 -15.80 -14.13 -0.58
CA LEU A 449 -15.53 -14.29 0.85
C LEU A 449 -16.55 -13.51 1.69
N ASP A 450 -16.69 -13.94 2.94
CA ASP A 450 -17.36 -13.18 4.00
C ASP A 450 -16.61 -13.43 5.32
N ALA A 451 -15.29 -13.28 5.24
CA ALA A 451 -14.35 -13.64 6.29
C ALA A 451 -14.12 -12.46 7.24
N ASP A 452 -14.14 -12.74 8.53
CA ASP A 452 -13.80 -11.78 9.57
C ASP A 452 -12.28 -11.57 9.61
N LEU A 453 -11.51 -12.62 9.36
CA LEU A 453 -10.04 -12.57 9.31
C LEU A 453 -9.47 -13.50 8.24
N THR A 454 -8.60 -12.94 7.41
CA THR A 454 -7.68 -13.72 6.56
C THR A 454 -6.25 -13.48 7.01
N ILE A 455 -5.47 -14.54 7.23
CA ILE A 455 -4.05 -14.45 7.58
C ILE A 455 -3.21 -14.99 6.42
N LEU A 456 -2.26 -14.17 5.97
CA LEU A 456 -1.23 -14.54 5.01
C LEU A 456 0.06 -14.73 5.79
N SER A 457 0.22 -15.93 6.37
CA SER A 457 1.47 -16.42 6.95
C SER A 457 2.40 -16.85 5.82
N ALA A 458 2.73 -15.87 4.98
CA ALA A 458 3.45 -16.08 3.73
C ALA A 458 4.60 -15.11 3.58
N CYS A 459 5.81 -15.66 3.63
CA CYS A 459 7.07 -14.94 3.53
C CYS A 459 7.16 -14.13 2.22
N ASN A 460 7.64 -12.88 2.30
CA ASN A 460 7.91 -12.02 1.15
C ASN A 460 9.41 -11.74 1.02
N THR A 461 10.06 -12.18 -0.04
CA THR A 461 11.50 -11.97 -0.31
C THR A 461 11.85 -10.66 -1.03
N GLY A 462 10.87 -9.82 -1.33
CA GLY A 462 11.01 -8.78 -2.33
C GLY A 462 11.82 -7.54 -1.92
N ASN A 463 13.06 -7.42 -2.41
CA ASN A 463 13.82 -6.18 -2.59
C ASN A 463 13.49 -5.48 -3.95
N GLY A 464 12.37 -5.83 -4.59
CA GLY A 464 11.99 -5.32 -5.91
C GLY A 464 11.47 -3.87 -5.89
N ASP A 465 11.55 -3.19 -7.05
CA ASP A 465 11.13 -1.80 -7.24
C ASP A 465 9.78 -1.52 -6.58
N TYR A 466 9.83 -0.73 -5.51
CA TYR A 466 8.73 -0.49 -4.61
C TYR A 466 7.75 0.50 -5.27
N PHE A 467 6.78 0.01 -6.02
CA PHE A 467 5.70 0.86 -6.50
C PHE A 467 4.69 1.06 -5.37
N SER A 468 4.63 2.30 -4.87
CA SER A 468 3.57 2.88 -4.03
C SER A 468 2.41 1.93 -3.67
N GLY A 469 2.63 1.07 -2.67
CA GLY A 469 1.60 0.22 -2.06
C GLY A 469 1.25 -1.12 -2.75
N GLU A 470 1.92 -1.53 -3.82
CA GLU A 470 1.52 -2.70 -4.65
C GLU A 470 2.13 -4.07 -4.26
N GLY A 471 2.92 -4.16 -3.18
CA GLY A 471 3.45 -5.45 -2.65
C GLY A 471 2.38 -6.37 -2.01
N LEU A 472 2.69 -7.12 -0.94
CA LEU A 472 1.65 -7.89 -0.22
C LEU A 472 0.57 -7.02 0.45
N LEU A 473 0.75 -5.70 0.57
CA LEU A 473 -0.35 -4.77 0.84
C LEU A 473 -1.37 -4.76 -0.32
N GLY A 474 -0.93 -4.96 -1.56
CA GLY A 474 -1.76 -5.25 -2.73
C GLY A 474 -2.49 -6.59 -2.61
N MET A 475 -1.81 -7.65 -2.16
CA MET A 475 -2.46 -8.93 -1.88
C MET A 475 -3.50 -8.81 -0.75
N GLY A 476 -3.19 -8.11 0.34
CA GLY A 476 -4.13 -7.83 1.42
C GLY A 476 -5.34 -7.04 0.93
N ARG A 477 -5.14 -6.07 0.03
CA ARG A 477 -6.24 -5.36 -0.64
C ARG A 477 -7.08 -6.30 -1.51
N ALA A 478 -6.49 -7.24 -2.23
CA ALA A 478 -7.25 -8.23 -3.01
C ALA A 478 -8.15 -9.10 -2.11
N PHE A 479 -7.66 -9.56 -0.95
CA PHE A 479 -8.49 -10.28 0.02
C PHE A 479 -9.62 -9.42 0.61
N MET A 480 -9.40 -8.11 0.78
CA MET A 480 -10.46 -7.19 1.17
C MET A 480 -11.50 -6.98 0.05
N VAL A 481 -11.05 -6.91 -1.22
CA VAL A 481 -11.93 -6.93 -2.41
C VAL A 481 -12.80 -8.18 -2.42
N ALA A 482 -12.20 -9.32 -2.14
CA ALA A 482 -12.88 -10.59 -2.07
C ALA A 482 -13.88 -10.70 -0.91
N GLY A 483 -13.81 -9.83 0.11
CA GLY A 483 -14.77 -9.79 1.23
C GLY A 483 -14.18 -10.07 2.62
N SER A 484 -12.85 -10.06 2.78
CA SER A 484 -12.21 -10.13 4.11
C SER A 484 -12.29 -8.78 4.84
N ARG A 485 -12.68 -8.79 6.12
CA ARG A 485 -12.75 -7.58 6.96
C ARG A 485 -11.39 -7.19 7.54
N ASN A 486 -10.65 -8.18 8.02
CA ASN A 486 -9.30 -8.05 8.54
C ASN A 486 -8.36 -8.92 7.72
N VAL A 487 -7.18 -8.39 7.41
CA VAL A 487 -6.12 -9.15 6.77
C VAL A 487 -4.81 -8.93 7.51
N ILE A 488 -4.17 -10.01 7.96
CA ILE A 488 -2.82 -9.96 8.52
C ILE A 488 -1.84 -10.45 7.45
N VAL A 489 -0.80 -9.68 7.17
CA VAL A 489 0.23 -10.03 6.17
C VAL A 489 1.62 -9.81 6.76
N SER A 490 2.60 -10.64 6.37
CA SER A 490 4.02 -10.41 6.65
C SER A 490 4.66 -9.50 5.58
N LEU A 491 5.47 -8.52 6.02
CA LEU A 491 6.18 -7.61 5.12
C LEU A 491 7.50 -8.19 4.54
N TRP A 492 8.09 -9.19 5.19
CA TRP A 492 9.32 -9.89 4.78
C TRP A 492 9.31 -11.36 5.23
N PRO A 493 10.31 -12.21 4.87
CA PRO A 493 10.36 -13.61 5.29
C PRO A 493 10.74 -13.69 6.76
N VAL A 494 10.04 -14.54 7.49
CA VAL A 494 10.23 -14.72 8.94
C VAL A 494 10.59 -16.15 9.25
N ASP A 495 11.27 -16.32 10.38
CA ASP A 495 11.59 -17.64 10.90
C ASP A 495 10.32 -18.45 11.22
N SER A 496 10.25 -19.70 10.74
CA SER A 496 9.06 -20.54 10.87
C SER A 496 8.67 -20.80 12.34
N LEU A 497 9.65 -20.92 13.25
CA LEU A 497 9.38 -21.17 14.67
C LEU A 497 8.73 -19.94 15.34
N SER A 498 9.28 -18.74 15.08
CA SER A 498 8.69 -17.49 15.57
C SER A 498 7.29 -17.25 15.03
N THR A 499 7.07 -17.56 13.74
CA THR A 499 5.80 -17.37 13.05
C THR A 499 4.72 -18.27 13.64
N LYS A 500 5.01 -19.57 13.73
CA LYS A 500 4.13 -20.55 14.35
C LYS A 500 3.73 -20.12 15.76
N TYR A 501 4.71 -19.77 16.60
CA TYR A 501 4.44 -19.35 17.98
C TYR A 501 3.51 -18.13 18.01
N MET A 502 3.79 -17.11 17.21
CA MET A 502 3.00 -15.89 17.18
C MET A 502 1.59 -16.13 16.65
N MET A 503 1.39 -16.98 15.62
CA MET A 503 0.07 -17.33 15.14
C MET A 503 -0.73 -18.13 16.16
N GLU A 504 -0.11 -19.07 16.88
CA GLU A 504 -0.76 -19.79 17.97
C GLU A 504 -1.19 -18.86 19.10
N ARG A 505 -0.32 -17.93 19.52
CA ARG A 505 -0.66 -16.90 20.53
C ARG A 505 -1.78 -15.97 20.04
N LEU A 506 -1.75 -15.57 18.77
CA LEU A 506 -2.79 -14.72 18.18
C LEU A 506 -4.16 -15.37 18.31
N TYR A 507 -4.33 -16.63 17.88
CA TYR A 507 -5.60 -17.34 17.99
C TYR A 507 -5.97 -17.66 19.44
N GLU A 508 -5.01 -17.90 20.33
CA GLU A 508 -5.26 -18.04 21.77
C GLU A 508 -5.89 -16.78 22.36
N HIS A 509 -5.31 -15.60 22.06
CA HIS A 509 -5.82 -14.31 22.50
C HIS A 509 -7.19 -14.00 21.90
N MET A 510 -7.42 -14.33 20.63
CA MET A 510 -8.74 -14.19 20.00
C MET A 510 -9.78 -15.10 20.65
N ALA A 511 -9.43 -16.35 20.95
CA ALA A 511 -10.31 -17.29 21.66
C ALA A 511 -10.65 -16.81 23.08
N SER A 512 -9.80 -15.97 23.70
CA SER A 512 -10.06 -15.33 24.98
C SER A 512 -11.00 -14.10 24.89
N GLY A 513 -11.40 -13.69 23.69
CA GLY A 513 -12.34 -12.60 23.44
C GLY A 513 -11.69 -11.25 23.09
N LEU A 514 -10.39 -11.21 22.82
CA LEU A 514 -9.72 -9.99 22.37
C LEU A 514 -10.02 -9.72 20.88
N SER A 515 -10.06 -8.44 20.49
CA SER A 515 -10.16 -8.03 19.08
C SER A 515 -8.93 -8.51 18.30
N VAL A 516 -9.01 -8.59 16.97
CA VAL A 516 -7.87 -9.00 16.11
C VAL A 516 -6.66 -8.10 16.36
N SER A 517 -6.86 -6.78 16.45
CA SER A 517 -5.77 -5.82 16.68
C SER A 517 -5.08 -6.03 18.03
N ARG A 518 -5.87 -6.20 19.11
CA ARG A 518 -5.33 -6.45 20.44
C ARG A 518 -4.69 -7.83 20.55
N SER A 519 -5.24 -8.83 19.88
CA SER A 519 -4.67 -10.19 19.83
C SER A 519 -3.31 -10.20 19.13
N LEU A 520 -3.16 -9.48 18.01
CA LEU A 520 -1.88 -9.34 17.32
C LEU A 520 -0.85 -8.62 18.20
N PHE A 521 -1.26 -7.52 18.85
CA PHE A 521 -0.40 -6.80 19.77
C PHE A 521 0.09 -7.68 20.93
N GLN A 522 -0.79 -8.47 21.54
CA GLN A 522 -0.40 -9.40 22.62
C GLN A 522 0.48 -10.54 22.11
N ALA A 523 0.18 -11.11 20.94
CA ALA A 523 1.02 -12.15 20.34
C ALA A 523 2.45 -11.66 20.02
N GLN A 524 2.58 -10.43 19.51
CA GLN A 524 3.88 -9.79 19.28
C GLN A 524 4.62 -9.53 20.60
N ARG A 525 3.90 -9.13 21.65
CA ARG A 525 4.45 -8.97 23.00
C ARG A 525 4.95 -10.29 23.59
N ASP A 526 4.15 -11.34 23.49
CA ASP A 526 4.52 -12.68 23.95
C ASP A 526 5.77 -13.17 23.25
N LEU A 527 5.85 -13.00 21.92
CA LEU A 527 7.03 -13.37 21.14
C LEU A 527 8.29 -12.61 21.60
N ARG A 528 8.22 -11.29 21.80
CA ARG A 528 9.36 -10.50 22.33
C ARG A 528 9.85 -10.98 23.70
N GLN A 529 8.93 -11.48 24.53
CA GLN A 529 9.20 -11.93 25.89
C GLN A 529 9.56 -13.42 25.96
N ALA A 530 9.40 -14.18 24.87
CA ALA A 530 9.67 -15.60 24.83
C ALA A 530 11.18 -15.86 25.03
N VAL A 531 11.50 -16.58 26.12
CA VAL A 531 12.89 -16.98 26.45
C VAL A 531 13.23 -18.35 25.84
N ASN A 532 12.22 -19.21 25.69
CA ASN A 532 12.32 -20.50 25.03
C ASN A 532 11.01 -20.79 24.29
N ILE A 533 11.09 -21.14 23.01
CA ILE A 533 9.96 -21.65 22.23
C ILE A 533 10.25 -23.14 22.03
N ASP A 534 9.40 -24.01 22.58
CA ASP A 534 9.60 -25.46 22.51
C ASP A 534 9.56 -25.95 21.05
N ALA A 535 10.73 -26.19 20.47
CA ALA A 535 10.88 -26.80 19.15
C ALA A 535 10.50 -28.30 19.13
N THR A 536 10.24 -28.90 20.30
CA THR A 536 10.09 -30.35 20.52
C THR A 536 8.69 -30.88 20.24
N GLU A 537 7.67 -30.04 20.06
CA GLU A 537 6.32 -30.50 19.67
C GLU A 537 6.19 -30.88 18.17
N THR A 538 7.26 -30.73 17.39
CA THR A 538 7.30 -30.99 15.93
C THR A 538 7.49 -32.47 15.57
N THR A 539 7.03 -33.41 16.41
CA THR A 539 7.15 -34.85 16.11
C THR A 539 5.99 -35.31 15.21
N VAL A 540 6.08 -35.05 13.91
CA VAL A 540 5.20 -35.66 12.91
C VAL A 540 5.76 -37.03 12.54
N ARG A 541 5.00 -38.10 12.86
CA ARG A 541 5.21 -39.52 12.48
C ARG A 541 6.53 -39.84 11.74
N GLY A 542 7.63 -39.92 12.49
CA GLY A 542 8.88 -40.53 12.02
C GLY A 542 9.83 -39.65 11.22
N ILE A 543 9.58 -38.35 11.07
CA ILE A 543 10.57 -37.40 10.54
C ILE A 543 11.20 -36.66 11.73
N GLN A 544 12.47 -36.95 12.04
CA GLN A 544 13.26 -36.08 12.91
C GLN A 544 13.52 -34.79 12.14
N VAL A 545 12.87 -33.70 12.55
CA VAL A 545 13.26 -32.36 12.12
C VAL A 545 14.56 -32.04 12.85
N ASP A 546 15.65 -31.91 12.09
CA ASP A 546 16.96 -31.53 12.64
C ASP A 546 16.84 -30.25 13.46
N GLN A 547 17.58 -30.19 14.57
CA GLN A 547 17.54 -29.12 15.56
C GLN A 547 17.50 -27.73 14.91
N VAL A 548 16.35 -27.05 15.02
CA VAL A 548 16.20 -25.64 14.62
C VAL A 548 17.25 -24.83 15.38
N ALA A 549 18.14 -24.18 14.64
CA ALA A 549 19.23 -23.41 15.21
C ALA A 549 18.66 -22.17 15.93
N MET A 550 18.85 -22.09 17.25
CA MET A 550 18.50 -20.88 18.01
C MET A 550 19.36 -19.69 17.54
N PRO A 551 18.80 -18.48 17.41
CA PRO A 551 19.55 -17.29 17.02
C PRO A 551 20.73 -17.05 17.97
N ARG A 552 21.91 -16.71 17.42
CA ARG A 552 23.11 -16.40 18.23
C ARG A 552 22.91 -15.06 18.96
N GLN A 553 23.02 -15.07 20.29
CA GLN A 553 22.93 -13.86 21.11
C GLN A 553 24.21 -13.02 21.03
N PRO A 554 24.11 -11.67 20.96
CA PRO A 554 25.14 -10.78 21.49
C PRO A 554 25.02 -10.72 23.03
N GLU A 555 26.11 -10.99 23.74
CA GLU A 555 26.19 -11.24 25.20
C GLU A 555 25.83 -10.05 26.15
N SER A 556 24.91 -9.13 25.81
CA SER A 556 24.66 -7.97 26.71
C SER A 556 23.27 -7.32 26.77
N LYS A 557 22.17 -8.04 26.47
CA LYS A 557 20.82 -7.55 26.85
C LYS A 557 19.93 -8.67 27.38
N VAL A 558 19.29 -8.42 28.52
CA VAL A 558 18.27 -9.28 29.14
C VAL A 558 16.98 -9.18 28.32
N THR A 559 16.98 -9.79 27.14
CA THR A 559 15.83 -9.88 26.23
C THR A 559 15.84 -11.26 25.56
N GLY A 560 14.66 -11.86 25.33
CA GLY A 560 14.57 -13.19 24.70
C GLY A 560 15.15 -13.21 23.28
N PRO A 561 15.46 -14.39 22.70
CA PRO A 561 16.05 -14.52 21.36
C PRO A 561 15.21 -13.88 20.23
N PHE A 562 13.91 -13.63 20.48
CA PHE A 562 12.97 -13.06 19.51
C PHE A 562 12.59 -11.59 19.82
N ALA A 563 13.36 -10.91 20.67
CA ALA A 563 13.12 -9.49 20.97
C ALA A 563 13.44 -8.55 19.79
N ASP A 564 14.26 -9.00 18.84
CA ASP A 564 14.61 -8.25 17.64
C ASP A 564 13.34 -8.00 16.77
N PRO A 565 13.12 -6.75 16.29
CA PRO A 565 12.00 -6.41 15.40
C PRO A 565 11.85 -7.30 14.18
N PHE A 566 12.94 -7.90 13.69
CA PHE A 566 12.90 -8.86 12.58
C PHE A 566 11.82 -9.94 12.78
N TYR A 567 11.63 -10.42 14.01
CA TYR A 567 10.72 -11.54 14.31
C TYR A 567 9.26 -11.12 14.48
N TRP A 568 8.99 -10.02 15.18
CA TRP A 568 7.63 -9.68 15.62
C TRP A 568 6.99 -8.54 14.81
N SER A 569 7.78 -7.65 14.21
CA SER A 569 7.25 -6.49 13.48
C SER A 569 6.79 -6.69 12.02
N PRO A 570 7.12 -7.78 11.29
CA PRO A 570 6.71 -7.91 9.89
C PRO A 570 5.21 -8.10 9.72
N PHE A 571 4.53 -8.69 10.70
CA PHE A 571 3.10 -8.96 10.60
C PHE A 571 2.31 -7.70 10.92
N VAL A 572 1.62 -7.19 9.90
CA VAL A 572 0.79 -6.00 10.00
C VAL A 572 -0.67 -6.37 9.76
N LEU A 573 -1.55 -5.79 10.59
CA LEU A 573 -2.99 -5.88 10.41
C LEU A 573 -3.46 -4.76 9.49
N ILE A 574 -4.15 -5.11 8.40
CA ILE A 574 -4.92 -4.19 7.58
C ILE A 574 -6.40 -4.45 7.89
N SER A 575 -7.17 -3.41 8.19
CA SER A 575 -8.58 -3.57 8.54
C SER A 575 -9.46 -2.53 7.87
N VAL A 576 -10.69 -2.94 7.56
CA VAL A 576 -11.81 -2.03 7.29
C VAL A 576 -12.76 -2.08 8.47
N ARG A 577 -13.08 -0.91 9.05
CA ARG A 577 -13.84 -0.88 10.29
C ARG A 577 -15.28 -1.36 10.07
N GLN A 578 -15.70 -2.29 10.91
CA GLN A 578 -17.10 -2.48 11.28
C GLN A 578 -17.25 -2.09 12.74
N SER A 579 -18.42 -1.60 13.12
CA SER A 579 -18.70 -1.27 14.51
C SER A 579 -18.52 -2.52 15.38
N ASP A 580 -17.58 -2.48 16.32
CA ASP A 580 -17.58 -3.35 17.49
C ASP A 580 -18.86 -3.06 18.30
N LEU A 581 -19.87 -3.90 18.10
CA LEU A 581 -21.03 -4.00 18.97
C LEU A 581 -21.28 -5.47 19.29
N ARG A 582 -20.62 -5.94 20.36
CA ARG A 582 -21.25 -6.79 21.37
C ARG A 582 -20.95 -6.23 22.76
#